data_AF-A0A7C3UT51-F1
#
_entry.id   AF-A0A7C3UT51-F1
#
_cell.length_a   1.000
_cell.length_b   1.000
_cell.length_c   1.000
_cell.angle_alpha   90.00
_cell.angle_beta   90.00
_cell.angle_gamma   90.00
#
_symmetry.space_group_name_H-M   'P 1'
#
loop_
_entity.id
_entity.type
_entity.pdbx_description
1 polymer ?
#
loop_
_entity_poly.entity_id
_entity_poly.type
_entity_poly.pdbx_seq_one_letter_code
_entity_poly.pdbx_strand_id
1 'polypeptide(L)'
;MEKVLILSLMVFLLINFANNGCAKTSKQDSPISEPIKFKTFQYIDKEGIGIEAFRMLIPSDWKFDGKIYWLLDNPAMPAVSAFKVTNTKGSEELEVFPNQMYFWSTNPLTLSLKPVGSRYFGAEVRQPVGPLEFLQTILIPKARNNVSNLRIVEKELVPELARQLSKMQQTPGITTTADAGKMKVEYQLNGKLYEEVFFAVIESMTYPIQSIYGVTANTNWMGDYLFSFKAEKGKLDASAKIFQAMVSSFQLNPQWFNKYNQLVEFLIRNQIQQIQTIGQISRIISQTSNEISDMMMETYQNRQSAYDRISENFSQAIRGVDSYYNPIEQRNIELPSGYKNAWTNSLGEYILSDDPTYNPNIGSNLNWQKMELKQQ
;
A
#
# COMPACT_ATOMS: atom_id res chain seq x y z
N MET A 1 22.13 -9.64 22.80
CA MET A 1 21.53 -8.33 22.43
C MET A 1 21.68 -8.03 20.94
N GLU A 2 22.86 -8.26 20.35
CA GLU A 2 23.13 -8.05 18.92
C GLU A 2 22.30 -8.94 17.97
N LYS A 3 22.02 -10.19 18.35
CA LYS A 3 21.17 -11.12 17.56
C LYS A 3 19.67 -10.87 17.68
N VAL A 4 19.22 -10.00 18.60
CA VAL A 4 17.79 -9.73 18.85
C VAL A 4 17.30 -8.53 18.03
N LEU A 5 18.19 -7.58 17.69
CA LEU A 5 17.86 -6.50 16.75
C LEU A 5 17.77 -6.98 15.30
N ILE A 6 18.60 -7.97 14.91
CA ILE A 6 18.71 -8.44 13.52
C ILE A 6 17.50 -9.32 13.11
N LEU A 7 16.82 -9.96 14.08
CA LEU A 7 15.57 -10.70 13.82
C LEU A 7 14.32 -9.81 13.78
N SER A 8 14.44 -8.52 14.10
CA SER A 8 13.29 -7.65 14.38
C SER A 8 12.66 -6.99 13.15
N LEU A 9 13.13 -7.26 11.93
CA LEU A 9 12.72 -6.45 10.78
C LEU A 9 12.61 -7.15 9.44
N MET A 10 12.57 -8.48 9.45
CA MET A 10 12.41 -9.25 8.24
C MET A 10 11.13 -10.08 8.29
N VAL A 11 10.19 -9.69 7.42
CA VAL A 11 9.52 -10.62 6.50
C VAL A 11 8.51 -11.59 7.11
N PHE A 12 7.26 -11.52 6.66
CA PHE A 12 6.28 -12.58 6.90
C PHE A 12 5.20 -12.63 5.80
N LEU A 13 4.98 -13.79 5.17
CA LEU A 13 3.69 -14.40 4.73
C LEU A 13 3.82 -15.91 4.36
N LEU A 14 2.74 -16.45 3.73
CA LEU A 14 2.28 -17.80 3.35
C LEU A 14 1.41 -18.54 4.40
N ILE A 15 0.26 -19.24 4.16
CA ILE A 15 -0.62 -19.54 2.99
C ILE A 15 -1.97 -20.27 3.45
N ASN A 16 -3.05 -20.23 2.62
CA ASN A 16 -4.29 -21.11 2.45
C ASN A 16 -5.51 -21.13 3.44
N PHE A 17 -6.80 -21.36 3.10
CA PHE A 17 -7.63 -21.58 1.86
C PHE A 17 -9.17 -21.35 2.13
N ALA A 18 -9.95 -20.95 1.08
CA ALA A 18 -11.34 -21.28 0.61
C ALA A 18 -12.72 -20.85 1.26
N ASN A 19 -13.56 -20.20 0.41
CA ASN A 19 -15.04 -20.26 0.13
C ASN A 19 -16.11 -19.91 1.22
N ASN A 20 -17.29 -19.31 0.99
CA ASN A 20 -18.25 -19.13 -0.15
C ASN A 20 -19.07 -17.82 0.07
N GLY A 21 -19.51 -17.08 -0.97
CA GLY A 21 -20.87 -17.19 -1.51
C GLY A 21 -21.49 -15.81 -1.82
N CYS A 22 -21.87 -15.56 -3.09
CA CYS A 22 -22.40 -14.27 -3.55
C CYS A 22 -23.79 -14.42 -4.17
N ALA A 23 -24.71 -13.52 -3.81
CA ALA A 23 -26.02 -13.37 -4.45
C ALA A 23 -25.95 -12.35 -5.61
N LYS A 24 -26.59 -12.73 -6.73
CA LYS A 24 -26.65 -12.02 -8.01
C LYS A 24 -27.67 -10.87 -7.98
N THR A 25 -27.34 -9.76 -8.63
CA THR A 25 -28.32 -8.76 -9.08
C THR A 25 -28.02 -8.36 -10.53
N SER A 26 -29.11 -8.14 -11.26
CA SER A 26 -29.25 -8.10 -12.72
C SER A 26 -28.60 -6.88 -13.41
N LYS A 27 -28.05 -7.12 -14.61
CA LYS A 27 -27.54 -6.10 -15.54
C LYS A 27 -28.68 -5.27 -16.12
N GLN A 28 -28.55 -3.95 -16.03
CA GLN A 28 -29.34 -2.98 -16.78
C GLN A 28 -28.35 -2.22 -17.68
N ASP A 29 -28.61 -2.21 -19.00
CA ASP A 29 -27.71 -1.64 -20.00
C ASP A 29 -27.41 -0.16 -19.69
N SER A 30 -26.14 0.11 -19.38
CA SER A 30 -25.62 1.45 -19.17
C SER A 30 -25.28 2.09 -20.53
N PRO A 31 -25.43 3.42 -20.68
CA PRO A 31 -25.07 4.13 -21.92
C PRO A 31 -23.59 3.92 -22.27
N ILE A 32 -23.27 3.92 -23.58
CA ILE A 32 -21.90 3.79 -24.12
C ILE A 32 -21.02 4.86 -23.49
N SER A 33 -20.14 4.44 -22.60
CA SER A 33 -19.17 5.25 -21.87
C SER A 33 -17.93 5.47 -22.74
N GLU A 34 -17.30 6.65 -22.60
CA GLU A 34 -16.04 6.90 -23.28
C GLU A 34 -15.00 5.82 -22.90
N PRO A 35 -14.18 5.34 -23.86
CA PRO A 35 -13.19 4.32 -23.55
C PRO A 35 -12.22 4.77 -22.47
N ILE A 36 -12.08 3.98 -21.40
CA ILE A 36 -11.09 4.24 -20.36
C ILE A 36 -9.74 3.73 -20.84
N LYS A 37 -8.72 4.59 -20.77
CA LYS A 37 -7.34 4.26 -21.13
C LYS A 37 -6.44 4.25 -19.90
N PHE A 38 -5.76 3.15 -19.63
CA PHE A 38 -4.71 3.07 -18.61
C PHE A 38 -3.33 3.04 -19.26
N LYS A 39 -2.35 3.58 -18.54
CA LYS A 39 -0.93 3.44 -18.83
C LYS A 39 -0.24 2.79 -17.64
N THR A 40 0.82 2.02 -17.91
CA THR A 40 1.72 1.55 -16.86
C THR A 40 2.59 2.72 -16.39
N PHE A 41 2.38 3.14 -15.14
CA PHE A 41 3.26 4.10 -14.47
C PHE A 41 4.38 3.35 -13.76
N GLN A 42 5.62 3.82 -13.91
CA GLN A 42 6.80 3.27 -13.26
C GLN A 42 7.46 4.37 -12.43
N TYR A 43 7.71 4.10 -11.15
CA TYR A 43 8.45 5.00 -10.29
C TYR A 43 9.91 4.57 -10.19
N ILE A 44 10.83 5.43 -10.64
CA ILE A 44 12.27 5.21 -10.49
C ILE A 44 12.76 5.94 -9.25
N ASP A 45 13.32 5.21 -8.28
CA ASP A 45 13.90 5.76 -7.06
C ASP A 45 15.28 6.35 -7.34
N LYS A 46 15.31 7.55 -7.92
CA LYS A 46 16.56 8.25 -8.27
C LYS A 46 17.35 8.75 -7.06
N GLU A 47 16.68 8.95 -5.92
CA GLU A 47 17.32 9.48 -4.71
C GLU A 47 18.07 8.38 -3.94
N GLY A 48 17.54 7.16 -3.88
CA GLY A 48 18.13 6.05 -3.12
C GLY A 48 18.80 4.98 -3.96
N ILE A 49 18.03 3.92 -4.26
CA ILE A 49 18.55 2.67 -4.83
C ILE A 49 18.89 2.82 -6.33
N GLY A 50 18.27 3.75 -7.03
CA GLY A 50 18.61 4.09 -8.42
C GLY A 50 17.96 3.22 -9.49
N ILE A 51 17.00 2.36 -9.12
CA ILE A 51 16.24 1.51 -10.04
C ILE A 51 14.73 1.73 -9.85
N GLU A 52 13.93 1.10 -10.70
CA GLU A 52 12.47 1.07 -10.53
C GLU A 52 12.09 0.49 -9.17
N ALA A 53 11.33 1.24 -8.38
CA ALA A 53 10.86 0.79 -7.08
C ALA A 53 9.53 0.05 -7.18
N PHE A 54 8.59 0.60 -7.95
CA PHE A 54 7.29 -0.01 -8.18
C PHE A 54 6.69 0.44 -9.52
N ARG A 55 5.68 -0.29 -9.96
CA ARG A 55 4.79 0.07 -11.05
C ARG A 55 3.34 -0.14 -10.68
N MET A 56 2.45 0.55 -11.38
CA MET A 56 1.00 0.39 -11.28
C MET A 56 0.33 0.93 -12.53
N LEU A 57 -0.90 0.49 -12.81
CA LEU A 57 -1.75 1.17 -13.78
C LEU A 57 -2.26 2.47 -13.19
N ILE A 58 -2.28 3.52 -14.01
CA ILE A 58 -3.04 4.75 -13.75
C ILE A 58 -3.80 5.16 -15.01
N PRO A 59 -4.97 5.82 -14.90
CA PRO A 59 -5.62 6.37 -16.08
C PRO A 59 -4.68 7.34 -16.81
N SER A 60 -4.74 7.30 -18.13
CA SER A 60 -3.74 7.94 -18.99
C SER A 60 -3.76 9.46 -18.85
N ASP A 61 -4.93 10.02 -18.58
CA ASP A 61 -5.23 11.43 -18.35
C ASP A 61 -5.13 11.88 -16.88
N TRP A 62 -4.81 10.95 -15.97
CA TRP A 62 -4.54 11.27 -14.58
C TRP A 62 -3.07 11.63 -14.37
N LYS A 63 -2.83 12.44 -13.34
CA LYS A 63 -1.51 12.91 -12.95
C LYS A 63 -1.03 12.16 -11.72
N PHE A 64 0.20 11.64 -11.78
CA PHE A 64 0.94 11.18 -10.61
C PHE A 64 1.73 12.34 -10.00
N ASP A 65 1.70 12.49 -8.68
CA ASP A 65 2.51 13.46 -7.94
C ASP A 65 2.97 12.86 -6.61
N GLY A 66 4.29 12.83 -6.37
CA GLY A 66 4.84 12.26 -5.15
C GLY A 66 6.14 11.52 -5.37
N LYS A 67 6.63 10.90 -4.30
CA LYS A 67 7.94 10.25 -4.28
C LYS A 67 8.13 9.26 -3.14
N ILE A 68 9.25 8.55 -3.21
CA ILE A 68 9.84 7.85 -2.06
C ILE A 68 10.69 8.87 -1.29
N TYR A 69 10.47 8.94 0.02
CA TYR A 69 11.22 9.76 0.96
C TYR A 69 12.18 8.88 1.74
N TRP A 70 13.46 9.24 1.72
CA TRP A 70 14.48 8.56 2.51
C TRP A 70 14.61 9.19 3.90
N LEU A 71 14.22 8.42 4.92
CA LEU A 71 14.26 8.81 6.33
C LEU A 71 15.65 8.49 6.89
N LEU A 72 16.48 9.53 7.01
CA LEU A 72 17.88 9.36 7.40
C LEU A 72 18.08 9.07 8.89
N ASP A 73 17.06 9.24 9.72
CA ASP A 73 17.08 9.02 11.17
C ASP A 73 16.34 7.74 11.61
N ASN A 74 15.87 6.94 10.65
CA ASN A 74 15.11 5.72 10.91
C ASN A 74 15.74 4.52 10.18
N PRO A 75 16.73 3.85 10.79
CA PRO A 75 17.42 2.73 10.13
C PRO A 75 16.54 1.50 9.88
N ALA A 76 15.45 1.36 10.64
CA ALA A 76 14.49 0.28 10.49
C ALA A 76 13.52 0.54 9.31
N MET A 77 13.16 1.79 9.08
CA MET A 77 12.30 2.19 7.96
C MET A 77 12.91 3.39 7.23
N PRO A 78 14.04 3.19 6.51
CA PRO A 78 14.79 4.27 5.91
C PRO A 78 14.12 4.83 4.65
N ALA A 79 13.04 4.23 4.15
CA ALA A 79 12.28 4.75 3.02
C ALA A 79 10.77 4.61 3.23
N VAL A 80 10.01 5.62 2.83
CA VAL A 80 8.53 5.63 2.83
C VAL A 80 8.00 6.24 1.54
N SER A 81 6.93 5.72 0.98
CA SER A 81 6.26 6.32 -0.19
C SER A 81 5.16 7.29 0.24
N ALA A 82 5.10 8.47 -0.37
CA ALA A 82 3.92 9.31 -0.32
C ALA A 82 3.65 9.93 -1.68
N PHE A 83 2.46 9.67 -2.23
CA PHE A 83 2.07 10.14 -3.55
C PHE A 83 0.56 10.20 -3.73
N LYS A 84 0.14 10.87 -4.79
CA LYS A 84 -1.24 10.99 -5.24
C LYS A 84 -1.35 10.66 -6.72
N VAL A 85 -2.47 10.07 -7.09
CA VAL A 85 -2.91 9.94 -8.48
C VAL A 85 -4.24 10.66 -8.62
N THR A 86 -4.25 11.79 -9.33
CA THR A 86 -5.39 12.72 -9.40
C THR A 86 -6.00 12.77 -10.79
N ASN A 87 -7.32 12.74 -10.87
CA ASN A 87 -8.04 13.09 -12.09
C ASN A 87 -7.90 14.58 -12.39
N THR A 88 -7.25 14.93 -13.50
CA THR A 88 -7.00 16.33 -13.88
C THR A 88 -8.27 17.08 -14.32
N LYS A 89 -9.32 16.36 -14.67
CA LYS A 89 -10.62 16.91 -15.12
C LYS A 89 -11.74 16.73 -14.08
N GLY A 90 -11.43 16.09 -12.96
CA GLY A 90 -12.42 15.62 -11.99
C GLY A 90 -12.01 15.90 -10.56
N SER A 91 -12.57 15.10 -9.67
CA SER A 91 -12.41 15.24 -8.21
C SER A 91 -11.76 14.01 -7.57
N GLU A 92 -11.54 12.99 -8.39
CA GLU A 92 -11.13 11.66 -8.00
C GLU A 92 -9.63 11.64 -7.70
N GLU A 93 -9.26 11.05 -6.57
CA GLU A 93 -7.88 10.97 -6.12
C GLU A 93 -7.65 9.67 -5.35
N LEU A 94 -6.60 8.95 -5.72
CA LEU A 94 -5.94 7.99 -4.86
C LEU A 94 -4.79 8.72 -4.16
N GLU A 95 -4.74 8.69 -2.84
CA GLU A 95 -3.61 9.18 -2.06
C GLU A 95 -2.98 8.05 -1.25
N VAL A 96 -1.67 7.88 -1.36
CA VAL A 96 -0.86 6.99 -0.53
C VAL A 96 -0.08 7.85 0.45
N PHE A 97 -0.24 7.55 1.73
CA PHE A 97 0.42 8.25 2.83
C PHE A 97 1.69 7.50 3.25
N PRO A 98 2.69 8.22 3.78
CA PRO A 98 3.91 7.58 4.26
C PRO A 98 3.59 6.74 5.50
N ASN A 99 4.17 5.53 5.54
CA ASN A 99 4.13 4.64 6.70
C ASN A 99 4.67 5.37 7.94
N GLN A 100 4.12 5.05 9.10
CA GLN A 100 4.42 5.76 10.36
C GLN A 100 4.85 4.76 11.42
N MET A 101 6.12 4.84 11.85
CA MET A 101 6.70 3.94 12.84
C MET A 101 6.70 4.56 14.23
N TYR A 102 6.33 3.75 15.22
CA TYR A 102 6.18 4.12 16.61
C TYR A 102 6.86 3.11 17.54
N PHE A 103 7.20 3.57 18.72
CA PHE A 103 7.80 2.77 19.77
C PHE A 103 7.03 2.91 21.08
N TRP A 104 6.92 1.82 21.82
CA TRP A 104 6.41 1.81 23.17
C TRP A 104 7.23 0.91 24.07
N SER A 105 7.25 1.21 25.37
CA SER A 105 7.87 0.37 26.38
C SER A 105 7.00 0.33 27.62
N THR A 106 6.87 -0.83 28.25
CA THR A 106 6.28 -0.95 29.59
C THR A 106 7.29 -0.69 30.70
N ASN A 107 8.57 -0.45 30.37
CA ASN A 107 9.62 -0.11 31.33
C ASN A 107 9.52 1.38 31.73
N PRO A 108 9.23 1.70 33.01
CA PRO A 108 9.09 3.09 33.45
C PRO A 108 10.36 3.93 33.29
N LEU A 109 11.55 3.33 33.44
CA LEU A 109 12.81 4.05 33.24
C LEU A 109 13.01 4.41 31.77
N THR A 110 12.67 3.51 30.84
CA THR A 110 12.69 3.82 29.40
C THR A 110 11.76 4.99 29.08
N LEU A 111 10.52 4.98 29.58
CA LEU A 111 9.57 6.07 29.36
C LEU A 111 9.97 7.36 30.06
N SER A 112 10.66 7.31 31.20
CA SER A 112 11.20 8.51 31.85
C SER A 112 12.32 9.15 31.05
N LEU A 113 13.18 8.36 30.39
CA LEU A 113 14.26 8.84 29.54
C LEU A 113 13.78 9.23 28.13
N LYS A 114 12.71 8.58 27.66
CA LYS A 114 12.09 8.76 26.35
C LYS A 114 10.57 8.94 26.54
N PRO A 115 10.12 10.14 26.92
CA PRO A 115 8.71 10.41 27.21
C PRO A 115 7.84 10.34 25.94
N VAL A 116 6.53 10.23 26.12
CA VAL A 116 5.54 10.23 25.03
C VAL A 116 5.73 11.45 24.13
N GLY A 117 5.70 11.24 22.81
CA GLY A 117 5.94 12.27 21.80
C GLY A 117 7.42 12.55 21.50
N SER A 118 8.36 12.03 22.29
CA SER A 118 9.79 12.06 21.97
C SER A 118 10.13 11.05 20.87
N ARG A 119 11.40 11.02 20.42
CA ARG A 119 11.89 10.04 19.43
C ARG A 119 12.87 9.04 20.04
N TYR A 120 12.72 7.79 19.63
CA TYR A 120 13.60 6.68 19.98
C TYR A 120 13.86 5.83 18.74
N PHE A 121 15.13 5.73 18.30
CA PHE A 121 15.53 5.07 17.05
C PHE A 121 14.70 5.49 15.82
N GLY A 122 14.43 6.79 15.68
CA GLY A 122 13.64 7.33 14.58
C GLY A 122 12.12 7.17 14.71
N ALA A 123 11.63 6.33 15.63
CA ALA A 123 10.20 6.19 15.93
C ALA A 123 9.72 7.22 16.95
N GLU A 124 8.47 7.67 16.80
CA GLU A 124 7.80 8.45 17.85
C GLU A 124 7.44 7.52 19.03
N VAL A 125 7.72 7.94 20.26
CA VAL A 125 7.29 7.21 21.45
C VAL A 125 5.80 7.43 21.67
N ARG A 126 5.00 6.38 21.45
CA ARG A 126 3.54 6.42 21.55
C ARG A 126 3.01 5.03 21.86
N GLN A 127 1.99 4.97 22.70
CA GLN A 127 1.29 3.72 22.99
C GLN A 127 0.57 3.19 21.73
N PRO A 128 0.59 1.86 21.47
CA PRO A 128 -0.16 1.26 20.36
C PRO A 128 -1.66 1.54 20.47
N VAL A 129 -2.28 1.83 19.33
CA VAL A 129 -3.73 2.03 19.19
C VAL A 129 -4.28 1.14 18.07
N GLY A 130 -5.58 0.83 18.10
CA GLY A 130 -6.23 0.08 17.02
C GLY A 130 -6.37 0.89 15.72
N PRO A 131 -6.70 0.24 14.59
CA PRO A 131 -6.75 0.90 13.27
C PRO A 131 -7.76 2.04 13.19
N LEU A 132 -8.95 1.89 13.79
CA LEU A 132 -9.96 2.94 13.77
C LEU A 132 -9.56 4.16 14.61
N GLU A 133 -8.90 3.93 15.74
CA GLU A 133 -8.37 5.01 16.58
C GLU A 133 -7.18 5.70 15.90
N PHE A 134 -6.29 4.93 15.26
CA PHE A 134 -5.19 5.47 14.46
C PHE A 134 -5.71 6.39 13.34
N LEU A 135 -6.68 5.93 12.56
CA LEU A 135 -7.31 6.73 11.50
C LEU A 135 -7.89 8.03 12.07
N GLN A 136 -8.67 7.93 13.14
CA GLN A 136 -9.39 9.07 13.71
C GLN A 136 -8.49 10.09 14.41
N THR A 137 -7.44 9.64 15.11
CA THR A 137 -6.67 10.50 16.02
C THR A 137 -5.28 10.86 15.48
N ILE A 138 -4.77 10.12 14.49
CA ILE A 138 -3.41 10.29 13.97
C ILE A 138 -3.43 10.62 12.48
N LEU A 139 -3.97 9.73 11.63
CA LEU A 139 -3.85 9.89 10.18
C LEU A 139 -4.73 11.02 9.64
N ILE A 140 -6.05 10.92 9.82
CA ILE A 140 -7.01 11.86 9.21
C ILE A 140 -6.79 13.30 9.68
N PRO A 141 -6.57 13.59 10.97
CA PRO A 141 -6.30 14.96 11.41
C PRO A 141 -5.07 15.58 10.76
N LYS A 142 -4.01 14.79 10.51
CA LYS A 142 -2.81 15.27 9.80
C LYS A 142 -3.07 15.42 8.30
N ALA A 143 -3.70 14.43 7.68
CA ALA A 143 -3.96 14.37 6.24
C ALA A 143 -4.97 15.42 5.76
N ARG A 144 -5.91 15.83 6.62
CA ARG A 144 -7.03 16.71 6.30
C ARG A 144 -7.13 17.89 7.28
N ASN A 145 -5.98 18.43 7.71
CA ASN A 145 -5.95 19.62 8.58
C ASN A 145 -6.46 20.91 7.89
N ASN A 146 -6.64 20.88 6.57
CA ASN A 146 -6.98 22.01 5.72
C ASN A 146 -8.43 21.97 5.19
N VAL A 147 -9.25 21.00 5.64
CA VAL A 147 -10.65 20.89 5.24
C VAL A 147 -11.57 21.42 6.33
N SER A 148 -12.82 21.71 5.95
CA SER A 148 -13.85 22.17 6.88
C SER A 148 -14.99 21.18 6.99
N ASN A 149 -15.77 21.24 8.08
CA ASN A 149 -16.95 20.39 8.29
C ASN A 149 -16.66 18.88 8.17
N LEU A 150 -15.48 18.43 8.60
CA LEU A 150 -15.10 17.02 8.58
C LEU A 150 -15.99 16.20 9.52
N ARG A 151 -16.58 15.13 8.99
CA ARG A 151 -17.43 14.20 9.73
C ARG A 151 -17.06 12.77 9.36
N ILE A 152 -16.99 11.90 10.36
CA ILE A 152 -16.85 10.46 10.15
C ILE A 152 -18.26 9.90 9.90
N VAL A 153 -18.47 9.24 8.77
CA VAL A 153 -19.76 8.67 8.39
C VAL A 153 -19.80 7.15 8.51
N GLU A 154 -18.64 6.48 8.45
CA GLU A 154 -18.55 5.03 8.60
C GLU A 154 -17.23 4.62 9.23
N LYS A 155 -17.26 3.55 10.04
CA LYS A 155 -16.09 2.90 10.63
C LYS A 155 -16.27 1.39 10.53
N GLU A 156 -15.29 0.71 9.96
CA GLU A 156 -15.35 -0.74 9.80
C GLU A 156 -13.97 -1.34 10.08
N LEU A 157 -13.92 -2.40 10.88
CA LEU A 157 -12.74 -3.24 10.98
C LEU A 157 -12.70 -4.17 9.76
N VAL A 158 -11.49 -4.47 9.28
CA VAL A 158 -11.28 -5.40 8.16
C VAL A 158 -10.52 -6.63 8.70
N PRO A 159 -11.17 -7.47 9.52
CA PRO A 159 -10.49 -8.55 10.24
C PRO A 159 -9.94 -9.63 9.31
N GLU A 160 -10.46 -9.77 8.10
CA GLU A 160 -9.93 -10.67 7.07
C GLU A 160 -8.51 -10.23 6.67
N LEU A 161 -8.31 -8.93 6.43
CA LEU A 161 -6.99 -8.34 6.14
C LEU A 161 -6.05 -8.51 7.35
N ALA A 162 -6.55 -8.24 8.57
CA ALA A 162 -5.83 -8.43 9.83
C ALA A 162 -5.34 -9.88 10.03
N ARG A 163 -6.27 -10.85 9.98
CA ARG A 163 -5.98 -12.29 10.16
C ARG A 163 -5.01 -12.82 9.13
N GLN A 164 -5.03 -12.26 7.94
CA GLN A 164 -4.20 -12.70 6.86
C GLN A 164 -2.80 -12.10 6.92
N LEU A 165 -2.61 -10.99 7.64
CA LEU A 165 -1.33 -10.39 8.02
C LEU A 165 -0.77 -10.99 9.34
N SER A 166 -1.64 -11.44 10.25
CA SER A 166 -1.26 -11.94 11.58
C SER A 166 -0.91 -13.44 11.65
N LYS A 167 -1.17 -14.21 10.59
CA LYS A 167 -1.06 -15.69 10.58
C LYS A 167 0.38 -16.23 10.50
N MET A 168 1.38 -15.40 10.73
CA MET A 168 2.74 -15.66 10.28
C MET A 168 3.68 -15.71 11.49
N GLN A 169 3.88 -16.94 11.96
CA GLN A 169 4.80 -17.42 13.01
C GLN A 169 5.12 -16.46 14.17
N GLN A 170 4.58 -16.84 15.33
CA GLN A 170 5.06 -16.41 16.63
C GLN A 170 6.53 -16.85 16.78
N THR A 171 7.47 -15.91 16.75
CA THR A 171 8.82 -16.23 17.24
C THR A 171 8.69 -16.47 18.76
N PRO A 172 9.26 -17.54 19.33
CA PRO A 172 9.12 -17.80 20.75
C PRO A 172 9.53 -16.59 21.60
N GLY A 173 8.59 -16.07 22.38
CA GLY A 173 8.78 -14.86 23.18
C GLY A 173 8.54 -13.53 22.46
N ILE A 174 8.17 -13.51 21.18
CA ILE A 174 7.75 -12.31 20.45
C ILE A 174 6.28 -12.45 20.07
N THR A 175 5.49 -11.45 20.44
CA THR A 175 4.08 -11.35 20.05
C THR A 175 3.95 -10.38 18.89
N THR A 176 3.45 -10.86 17.75
CA THR A 176 3.09 -10.03 16.60
C THR A 176 1.57 -9.92 16.48
N THR A 177 1.09 -8.73 16.14
CA THR A 177 -0.33 -8.50 15.83
C THR A 177 -0.45 -7.67 14.56
N ALA A 178 -1.53 -7.87 13.83
CA ALA A 178 -1.92 -7.03 12.71
C ALA A 178 -3.43 -6.83 12.78
N ASP A 179 -3.88 -5.59 12.75
CA ASP A 179 -5.29 -5.20 12.75
C ASP A 179 -5.54 -4.18 11.65
N ALA A 180 -6.62 -4.33 10.90
CA ALA A 180 -6.94 -3.43 9.79
C ALA A 180 -8.30 -2.77 9.96
N GLY A 181 -8.44 -1.57 9.42
CA GLY A 181 -9.69 -0.83 9.45
C GLY A 181 -9.80 0.16 8.31
N LYS A 182 -11.04 0.51 7.99
CA LYS A 182 -11.36 1.59 7.07
C LYS A 182 -12.29 2.60 7.72
N MET A 183 -12.19 3.86 7.29
CA MET A 183 -13.01 4.95 7.78
C MET A 183 -13.48 5.82 6.61
N LYS A 184 -14.80 5.95 6.46
CA LYS A 184 -15.38 6.88 5.49
C LYS A 184 -15.63 8.22 6.19
N VAL A 185 -15.18 9.29 5.56
CA VAL A 185 -15.40 10.67 6.01
C VAL A 185 -16.08 11.49 4.93
N GLU A 186 -16.76 12.53 5.35
CA GLU A 186 -17.26 13.61 4.50
C GLU A 186 -16.67 14.94 4.97
N TYR A 187 -16.36 15.83 4.05
CA TYR A 187 -15.88 17.18 4.38
C TYR A 187 -16.13 18.16 3.24
N GLN A 188 -15.93 19.44 3.53
CA GLN A 188 -15.95 20.52 2.56
C GLN A 188 -14.52 20.98 2.23
N LEU A 189 -14.22 21.00 0.94
CA LEU A 189 -12.97 21.52 0.40
C LEU A 189 -13.30 22.42 -0.80
N ASN A 190 -12.85 23.67 -0.78
CA ASN A 190 -13.09 24.66 -1.83
C ASN A 190 -14.56 24.79 -2.25
N GLY A 191 -15.48 24.76 -1.28
CA GLY A 191 -16.93 24.92 -1.51
C GLY A 191 -17.65 23.67 -2.05
N LYS A 192 -16.94 22.56 -2.27
CA LYS A 192 -17.54 21.28 -2.70
C LYS A 192 -17.55 20.27 -1.56
N LEU A 193 -18.56 19.39 -1.57
CA LEU A 193 -18.67 18.27 -0.65
C LEU A 193 -17.94 17.06 -1.21
N TYR A 194 -17.06 16.49 -0.40
CA TYR A 194 -16.30 15.30 -0.73
C TYR A 194 -16.69 14.16 0.20
N GLU A 195 -16.59 12.95 -0.33
CA GLU A 195 -16.53 11.73 0.46
C GLU A 195 -15.17 11.07 0.22
N GLU A 196 -14.62 10.48 1.27
CA GLU A 196 -13.30 9.85 1.21
C GLU A 196 -13.23 8.64 2.13
N VAL A 197 -12.68 7.54 1.64
CA VAL A 197 -12.47 6.32 2.42
C VAL A 197 -10.98 6.15 2.66
N PHE A 198 -10.59 6.14 3.93
CA PHE A 198 -9.22 5.87 4.40
C PHE A 198 -9.07 4.41 4.82
N PHE A 199 -7.91 3.85 4.56
CA PHE A 199 -7.50 2.52 4.99
C PHE A 199 -6.24 2.62 5.86
N ALA A 200 -6.16 1.75 6.88
CA ALA A 200 -4.95 1.56 7.66
C ALA A 200 -4.85 0.13 8.15
N VAL A 201 -3.62 -0.38 8.14
CA VAL A 201 -3.20 -1.56 8.87
C VAL A 201 -2.30 -1.11 10.02
N ILE A 202 -2.57 -1.64 11.21
CA ILE A 202 -1.72 -1.48 12.38
C ILE A 202 -1.01 -2.79 12.64
N GLU A 203 0.31 -2.76 12.50
CA GLU A 203 1.17 -3.89 12.82
C GLU A 203 1.92 -3.61 14.12
N SER A 204 2.04 -4.60 14.99
CA SER A 204 2.83 -4.49 16.21
C SER A 204 3.69 -5.72 16.44
N MET A 205 4.86 -5.51 17.03
CA MET A 205 5.80 -6.53 17.46
C MET A 205 6.24 -6.20 18.89
N THR A 206 5.82 -7.04 19.82
CA THR A 206 6.12 -6.91 21.25
C THR A 206 7.10 -7.99 21.69
N TYR A 207 8.17 -7.60 22.38
CA TYR A 207 9.22 -8.52 22.85
C TYR A 207 9.67 -8.17 24.28
N PRO A 208 9.93 -9.18 25.13
CA PRO A 208 10.31 -8.98 26.52
C PRO A 208 11.75 -8.49 26.64
N ILE A 209 11.98 -7.64 27.62
CA ILE A 209 13.30 -7.14 28.02
C ILE A 209 13.46 -7.30 29.53
N GLN A 210 14.58 -7.91 29.91
CA GLN A 210 15.00 -7.96 31.31
C GLN A 210 15.42 -6.59 31.79
N SER A 211 14.84 -6.13 32.88
CA SER A 211 15.13 -4.83 33.50
C SER A 211 15.28 -4.96 35.01
N ILE A 212 15.75 -3.89 35.66
CA ILE A 212 15.80 -3.80 37.12
C ILE A 212 14.40 -3.90 37.79
N TYR A 213 13.33 -3.69 37.03
CA TYR A 213 11.94 -3.83 37.47
C TYR A 213 11.33 -5.20 37.14
N GLY A 214 12.16 -6.19 36.78
CA GLY A 214 11.73 -7.49 36.27
C GLY A 214 11.55 -7.50 34.75
N VAL A 215 10.76 -8.46 34.25
CA VAL A 215 10.47 -8.60 32.83
C VAL A 215 9.53 -7.49 32.39
N THR A 216 10.05 -6.59 31.56
CA THR A 216 9.28 -5.54 30.86
C THR A 216 9.13 -5.92 29.40
N ALA A 217 8.41 -5.12 28.61
CA ALA A 217 8.23 -5.35 27.17
C ALA A 217 8.47 -4.07 26.39
N ASN A 218 9.07 -4.21 25.22
CA ASN A 218 9.12 -3.19 24.19
C ASN A 218 8.19 -3.59 23.06
N THR A 219 7.53 -2.59 22.47
CA THR A 219 6.66 -2.77 21.32
C THR A 219 7.08 -1.80 20.22
N ASN A 220 7.52 -2.35 19.09
CA ASN A 220 7.59 -1.60 17.84
C ASN A 220 6.24 -1.75 17.16
N TRP A 221 5.62 -0.66 16.74
CA TRP A 221 4.35 -0.72 16.01
C TRP A 221 4.31 0.33 14.91
N MET A 222 3.49 0.11 13.88
CA MET A 222 3.40 1.02 12.76
C MET A 222 2.01 1.08 12.16
N GLY A 223 1.72 2.23 11.54
CA GLY A 223 0.69 2.33 10.52
C GLY A 223 1.29 2.00 9.15
N ASP A 224 0.85 0.90 8.55
CA ASP A 224 1.20 0.44 7.21
C ASP A 224 -0.06 0.40 6.31
N TYR A 225 0.15 0.31 5.00
CA TYR A 225 -0.91 0.33 3.98
C TYR A 225 -1.85 1.53 4.16
N LEU A 226 -1.27 2.71 4.34
CA LEU A 226 -1.99 3.95 4.57
C LEU A 226 -2.34 4.59 3.23
N PHE A 227 -3.61 4.54 2.84
CA PHE A 227 -4.08 5.19 1.62
C PHE A 227 -5.54 5.61 1.73
N SER A 228 -5.98 6.43 0.78
CA SER A 228 -7.38 6.84 0.68
C SER A 228 -7.84 7.02 -0.76
N PHE A 229 -9.16 6.91 -0.95
CA PHE A 229 -9.85 7.24 -2.18
C PHE A 229 -10.83 8.36 -1.93
N LYS A 230 -10.70 9.45 -2.68
CA LYS A 230 -11.50 10.65 -2.56
C LYS A 230 -12.28 10.88 -3.85
N ALA A 231 -13.52 11.32 -3.73
CA ALA A 231 -14.30 11.90 -4.83
C ALA A 231 -15.30 12.93 -4.28
N GLU A 232 -15.89 13.73 -5.16
CA GLU A 232 -17.07 14.53 -4.81
C GLU A 232 -18.20 13.60 -4.32
N LYS A 233 -18.97 14.07 -3.34
CA LYS A 233 -20.01 13.28 -2.68
C LYS A 233 -20.96 12.63 -3.69
N GLY A 234 -21.13 11.31 -3.61
CA GLY A 234 -21.98 10.52 -4.50
C GLY A 234 -21.27 10.00 -5.76
N LYS A 235 -19.97 10.29 -5.95
CA LYS A 235 -19.19 9.84 -7.11
C LYS A 235 -18.12 8.81 -6.78
N LEU A 236 -17.91 8.48 -5.51
CA LEU A 236 -16.85 7.54 -5.11
C LEU A 236 -17.12 6.13 -5.65
N ASP A 237 -18.36 5.65 -5.55
CA ASP A 237 -18.74 4.31 -6.02
C ASP A 237 -18.59 4.16 -7.54
N ALA A 238 -18.90 5.21 -8.29
CA ALA A 238 -18.71 5.24 -9.74
C ALA A 238 -17.22 5.16 -10.14
N SER A 239 -16.34 5.70 -9.29
CA SER A 239 -14.89 5.76 -9.52
C SER A 239 -14.15 4.54 -8.96
N ALA A 240 -14.82 3.71 -8.17
CA ALA A 240 -14.23 2.59 -7.47
C ALA A 240 -13.54 1.60 -8.41
N LYS A 241 -14.12 1.31 -9.58
CA LYS A 241 -13.50 0.37 -10.54
C LYS A 241 -12.13 0.87 -11.00
N ILE A 242 -12.00 2.18 -11.21
CA ILE A 242 -10.74 2.81 -11.61
C ILE A 242 -9.73 2.71 -10.46
N PHE A 243 -10.15 3.05 -9.23
CA PHE A 243 -9.31 2.93 -8.05
C PHE A 243 -8.83 1.49 -7.81
N GLN A 244 -9.71 0.51 -8.03
CA GLN A 244 -9.40 -0.89 -7.90
C GLN A 244 -8.31 -1.32 -8.89
N ALA A 245 -8.46 -0.94 -10.16
CA ALA A 245 -7.46 -1.21 -11.20
C ALA A 245 -6.07 -0.69 -10.83
N MET A 246 -6.01 0.48 -10.19
CA MET A 246 -4.76 1.08 -9.74
C MET A 246 -4.12 0.27 -8.61
N VAL A 247 -4.90 -0.13 -7.60
CA VAL A 247 -4.38 -0.88 -6.44
C VAL A 247 -4.05 -2.33 -6.80
N SER A 248 -4.88 -3.01 -7.58
CA SER A 248 -4.67 -4.41 -7.99
C SER A 248 -3.46 -4.61 -8.88
N SER A 249 -3.12 -3.58 -9.67
CA SER A 249 -1.97 -3.61 -10.56
C SER A 249 -0.67 -3.15 -9.92
N PHE A 250 -0.70 -2.74 -8.66
CA PHE A 250 0.49 -2.32 -7.93
C PHE A 250 1.46 -3.49 -7.78
N GLN A 251 2.70 -3.27 -8.22
CA GLN A 251 3.77 -4.24 -8.15
C GLN A 251 5.03 -3.58 -7.65
N LEU A 252 5.55 -4.11 -6.56
CA LEU A 252 6.87 -3.74 -6.07
C LEU A 252 7.93 -4.41 -6.95
N ASN A 253 9.04 -3.72 -7.22
CA ASN A 253 10.15 -4.34 -7.93
C ASN A 253 10.93 -5.25 -6.96
N PRO A 254 11.05 -6.57 -7.22
CA PRO A 254 11.73 -7.50 -6.32
C PRO A 254 13.22 -7.18 -6.13
N GLN A 255 13.89 -6.61 -7.14
CA GLN A 255 15.29 -6.19 -7.04
C GLN A 255 15.44 -4.94 -6.16
N TRP A 256 14.53 -3.98 -6.28
CA TRP A 256 14.52 -2.81 -5.39
C TRP A 256 14.23 -3.24 -3.95
N PHE A 257 13.26 -4.13 -3.77
CA PHE A 257 12.89 -4.68 -2.47
C PHE A 257 14.05 -5.45 -1.81
N ASN A 258 14.74 -6.31 -2.55
CA ASN A 258 15.92 -7.02 -2.05
C ASN A 258 17.02 -6.04 -1.59
N LYS A 259 17.34 -5.04 -2.41
CA LYS A 259 18.34 -4.00 -2.08
C LYS A 259 17.94 -3.19 -0.86
N TYR A 260 16.66 -2.82 -0.75
CA TYR A 260 16.11 -2.13 0.41
C TYR A 260 16.32 -2.96 1.68
N ASN A 261 15.99 -4.25 1.66
CA ASN A 261 16.17 -5.10 2.83
C ASN A 261 17.64 -5.30 3.20
N GLN A 262 18.53 -5.48 2.23
CA GLN A 262 19.98 -5.58 2.49
C GLN A 262 20.53 -4.29 3.14
N LEU A 263 20.03 -3.12 2.73
CA LEU A 263 20.35 -1.85 3.37
C LEU A 263 19.87 -1.81 4.82
N VAL A 264 18.60 -2.16 5.07
CA VAL A 264 18.04 -2.20 6.44
C VAL A 264 18.87 -3.14 7.32
N GLU A 265 19.19 -4.35 6.85
CA GLU A 265 20.05 -5.27 7.58
C GLU A 265 21.44 -4.67 7.88
N PHE A 266 22.05 -4.01 6.90
CA PHE A 266 23.35 -3.37 7.08
C PHE A 266 23.29 -2.28 8.15
N LEU A 267 22.29 -1.39 8.10
CA LEU A 267 22.12 -0.30 9.06
C LEU A 267 21.92 -0.83 10.48
N ILE A 268 21.08 -1.86 10.63
CA ILE A 268 20.80 -2.50 11.92
C ILE A 268 22.04 -3.22 12.47
N ARG A 269 22.70 -4.06 11.66
CA ARG A 269 23.89 -4.82 12.08
C ARG A 269 25.02 -3.90 12.53
N ASN A 270 25.21 -2.77 11.87
CA ASN A 270 26.24 -1.79 12.21
C ASN A 270 25.77 -0.75 13.24
N GLN A 271 24.57 -0.91 13.80
CA GLN A 271 23.97 0.01 14.78
C GLN A 271 23.97 1.47 14.31
N ILE A 272 23.83 1.69 13.00
CA ILE A 272 23.80 3.03 12.40
C ILE A 272 22.45 3.65 12.74
N GLN A 273 22.45 4.60 13.68
CA GLN A 273 21.23 5.28 14.11
C GLN A 273 20.83 6.43 13.18
N GLN A 274 21.80 7.00 12.45
CA GLN A 274 21.56 8.11 11.55
C GLN A 274 22.49 8.04 10.33
N ILE A 275 21.90 8.22 9.15
CA ILE A 275 22.59 8.40 7.87
C ILE A 275 22.87 9.90 7.72
N GLN A 276 24.12 10.27 7.46
CA GLN A 276 24.51 11.69 7.41
C GLN A 276 24.13 12.34 6.07
N THR A 277 24.14 11.57 4.99
CA THR A 277 23.84 12.04 3.63
C THR A 277 23.19 10.93 2.82
N ILE A 278 22.27 11.28 1.92
CA ILE A 278 21.65 10.30 1.01
C ILE A 278 22.67 9.49 0.21
N GLY A 279 23.80 10.07 -0.20
CA GLY A 279 24.86 9.36 -0.94
C GLY A 279 25.60 8.26 -0.14
N GLN A 280 25.36 8.13 1.16
CA GLN A 280 25.82 6.95 1.92
C GLN A 280 24.99 5.70 1.57
N ILE A 281 23.70 5.87 1.30
CA ILE A 281 22.82 4.76 0.89
C ILE A 281 23.32 4.15 -0.42
N SER A 282 23.59 4.96 -1.44
CA SER A 282 24.09 4.47 -2.72
C SER A 282 25.43 3.74 -2.58
N ARG A 283 26.31 4.17 -1.66
CA ARG A 283 27.57 3.48 -1.37
C ARG A 283 27.36 2.12 -0.73
N ILE A 284 26.49 2.03 0.29
CA ILE A 284 26.14 0.75 0.92
C ILE A 284 25.53 -0.19 -0.13
N ILE A 285 24.56 0.28 -0.91
CA ILE A 285 23.90 -0.51 -1.96
C ILE A 285 24.89 -0.97 -3.05
N SER A 286 25.88 -0.15 -3.41
CA SER A 286 26.89 -0.57 -4.40
C SER A 286 27.74 -1.75 -3.95
N GLN A 287 27.79 -2.03 -2.64
CA GLN A 287 28.51 -3.14 -2.03
C GLN A 287 27.59 -4.35 -1.73
N THR A 288 26.30 -4.24 -2.02
CA THR A 288 25.28 -5.29 -1.78
C THR A 288 25.09 -6.20 -2.99
N SER A 289 24.70 -7.46 -2.76
CA SER A 289 24.51 -8.45 -3.83
C SER A 289 23.22 -8.21 -4.61
N ASN A 290 23.21 -8.57 -5.90
CA ASN A 290 21.99 -8.60 -6.73
C ASN A 290 21.23 -9.93 -6.61
N GLU A 291 21.80 -10.92 -5.92
CA GLU A 291 21.15 -12.22 -5.69
C GLU A 291 19.98 -12.05 -4.72
N ILE A 292 18.84 -12.66 -5.07
CA ILE A 292 17.64 -12.73 -4.23
C ILE A 292 17.62 -14.14 -3.63
N SER A 293 17.73 -14.24 -2.30
CA SER A 293 17.62 -15.52 -1.59
C SER A 293 16.18 -16.05 -1.58
N ASP A 294 16.01 -17.35 -1.37
CA ASP A 294 14.67 -17.96 -1.27
C ASP A 294 13.82 -17.32 -0.17
N MET A 295 14.42 -17.01 0.98
CA MET A 295 13.78 -16.29 2.08
C MET A 295 13.29 -14.89 1.64
N MET A 296 14.11 -14.16 0.89
CA MET A 296 13.72 -12.85 0.34
C MET A 296 12.61 -13.00 -0.70
N MET A 297 12.64 -14.05 -1.51
CA MET A 297 11.60 -14.30 -2.49
C MET A 297 10.27 -14.64 -1.82
N GLU A 298 10.30 -15.46 -0.76
CA GLU A 298 9.14 -15.76 0.07
C GLU A 298 8.55 -14.44 0.58
N THR A 299 9.34 -13.60 1.25
CA THR A 299 8.95 -12.23 1.66
C THR A 299 8.24 -11.41 0.61
N TYR A 300 8.78 -11.45 -0.61
CA TYR A 300 8.30 -10.62 -1.67
C TYR A 300 6.92 -11.12 -2.12
N GLN A 301 6.79 -12.42 -2.36
CA GLN A 301 5.52 -13.06 -2.72
C GLN A 301 4.46 -12.82 -1.66
N ASN A 302 4.92 -12.90 -0.43
CA ASN A 302 4.18 -12.61 0.76
C ASN A 302 3.59 -11.20 0.62
N ARG A 303 4.44 -10.17 0.57
CA ARG A 303 3.99 -8.78 0.50
C ARG A 303 3.08 -8.52 -0.71
N GLN A 304 3.38 -9.15 -1.84
CA GLN A 304 2.54 -9.05 -3.04
C GLN A 304 1.12 -9.58 -2.76
N SER A 305 0.97 -10.74 -2.14
CA SER A 305 -0.36 -11.28 -1.85
C SER A 305 -1.14 -10.48 -0.81
N ALA A 306 -0.47 -9.68 0.04
CA ALA A 306 -1.16 -8.71 0.89
C ALA A 306 -1.80 -7.59 0.05
N TYR A 307 -1.08 -7.04 -0.94
CA TYR A 307 -1.64 -6.05 -1.88
C TYR A 307 -2.81 -6.63 -2.69
N ASP A 308 -2.66 -7.84 -3.22
CA ASP A 308 -3.72 -8.53 -3.98
C ASP A 308 -5.00 -8.64 -3.13
N ARG A 309 -4.87 -8.95 -1.84
CA ARG A 309 -6.04 -9.09 -0.95
C ARG A 309 -6.59 -7.78 -0.42
N ILE A 310 -5.77 -6.73 -0.31
CA ILE A 310 -6.28 -5.36 -0.08
C ILE A 310 -7.14 -4.95 -1.27
N SER A 311 -6.70 -5.26 -2.50
CA SER A 311 -7.52 -5.07 -3.71
C SER A 311 -8.83 -5.89 -3.64
N GLU A 312 -8.77 -7.17 -3.27
CA GLU A 312 -9.98 -8.00 -3.12
C GLU A 312 -10.95 -7.45 -2.06
N ASN A 313 -10.48 -7.01 -0.89
CA ASN A 313 -11.34 -6.43 0.14
C ASN A 313 -11.97 -5.12 -0.31
N PHE A 314 -11.21 -4.29 -1.05
CA PHE A 314 -11.78 -3.13 -1.72
C PHE A 314 -12.85 -3.55 -2.75
N SER A 315 -12.62 -4.65 -3.49
CA SER A 315 -13.56 -5.25 -4.45
C SER A 315 -14.84 -5.80 -3.82
N GLN A 316 -14.76 -6.37 -2.60
CA GLN A 316 -15.92 -6.96 -1.94
C GLN A 316 -16.85 -5.87 -1.40
N ALA A 317 -16.30 -4.71 -1.04
CA ALA A 317 -17.09 -3.50 -0.77
C ALA A 317 -17.67 -2.88 -2.06
N ILE A 318 -16.99 -3.05 -3.21
CA ILE A 318 -17.38 -2.43 -4.48
C ILE A 318 -17.13 -3.38 -5.67
N ARG A 319 -18.16 -4.15 -6.10
CA ARG A 319 -18.05 -5.11 -7.22
C ARG A 319 -17.69 -4.39 -8.51
N GLY A 320 -16.47 -4.58 -9.03
CA GLY A 320 -15.96 -3.63 -10.00
C GLY A 320 -14.91 -4.05 -11.02
N VAL A 321 -14.25 -5.20 -10.92
CA VAL A 321 -13.22 -5.61 -11.91
C VAL A 321 -13.44 -7.02 -12.42
N ASP A 322 -12.94 -7.24 -13.62
CA ASP A 322 -12.85 -8.53 -14.28
C ASP A 322 -11.36 -8.89 -14.48
N SER A 323 -11.03 -10.18 -14.40
CA SER A 323 -9.68 -10.66 -14.71
C SER A 323 -9.56 -10.91 -16.21
N TYR A 324 -8.58 -10.27 -16.85
CA TYR A 324 -8.25 -10.47 -18.25
C TYR A 324 -6.89 -11.14 -18.40
N TYR A 325 -6.73 -12.01 -19.40
CA TYR A 325 -5.42 -12.54 -19.77
C TYR A 325 -4.71 -11.55 -20.70
N ASN A 326 -3.55 -11.05 -20.29
CA ASN A 326 -2.69 -10.23 -21.12
C ASN A 326 -1.80 -11.14 -21.99
N PRO A 327 -2.02 -11.20 -23.32
CA PRO A 327 -1.25 -12.09 -24.21
C PRO A 327 0.21 -11.65 -24.40
N ILE A 328 0.54 -10.39 -24.12
CA ILE A 328 1.89 -9.84 -24.28
C ILE A 328 2.76 -10.20 -23.07
N GLU A 329 2.24 -9.98 -21.86
CA GLU A 329 2.95 -10.26 -20.61
C GLU A 329 2.72 -11.69 -20.08
N GLN A 330 1.86 -12.46 -20.74
CA GLN A 330 1.46 -13.82 -20.36
C GLN A 330 0.99 -13.95 -18.90
N ARG A 331 0.31 -12.92 -18.39
CA ARG A 331 -0.20 -12.87 -17.01
C ARG A 331 -1.62 -12.33 -16.95
N ASN A 332 -2.30 -12.59 -15.84
CA ASN A 332 -3.61 -12.02 -15.58
C ASN A 332 -3.48 -10.57 -15.10
N ILE A 333 -4.46 -9.75 -15.46
CA ILE A 333 -4.60 -8.38 -14.99
C ILE A 333 -6.05 -8.08 -14.64
N GLU A 334 -6.26 -7.40 -13.52
CA GLU A 334 -7.58 -6.95 -13.10
C GLU A 334 -7.86 -5.56 -13.66
N LEU A 335 -8.96 -5.45 -14.42
CA LEU A 335 -9.38 -4.20 -15.04
C LEU A 335 -10.86 -3.94 -14.77
N PRO A 336 -11.33 -2.67 -14.77
CA PRO A 336 -12.73 -2.33 -14.58
C PRO A 336 -13.68 -3.22 -15.37
N SER A 337 -14.66 -3.80 -14.68
CA SER A 337 -15.69 -4.65 -15.25
C SER A 337 -16.79 -3.84 -15.93
N GLY A 338 -17.56 -4.51 -16.78
CA GLY A 338 -18.70 -3.90 -17.48
C GLY A 338 -18.38 -3.39 -18.89
N TYR A 339 -17.12 -3.50 -19.31
CA TYR A 339 -16.70 -3.20 -20.69
C TYR A 339 -16.74 -4.47 -21.54
N LYS A 340 -17.23 -4.35 -22.79
CA LYS A 340 -17.34 -5.47 -23.74
C LYS A 340 -16.01 -5.79 -24.42
N ASN A 341 -15.12 -4.81 -24.49
CA ASN A 341 -13.85 -4.89 -25.17
C ASN A 341 -12.73 -4.41 -24.24
N ALA A 342 -11.66 -5.19 -24.18
CA ALA A 342 -10.43 -4.85 -23.47
C ALA A 342 -9.24 -5.10 -24.40
N TRP A 343 -8.33 -4.14 -24.50
CA TRP A 343 -7.19 -4.17 -25.41
C TRP A 343 -5.91 -3.81 -24.68
N THR A 344 -4.77 -4.33 -25.14
CA THR A 344 -3.43 -3.99 -24.63
C THR A 344 -2.42 -3.84 -25.76
N ASN A 345 -1.28 -3.20 -25.50
CA ASN A 345 -0.19 -3.06 -26.46
C ASN A 345 1.19 -3.30 -25.82
N SER A 346 2.24 -3.28 -26.63
CA SER A 346 3.62 -3.52 -26.17
C SER A 346 4.20 -2.43 -25.27
N LEU A 347 3.52 -1.29 -25.14
CA LEU A 347 3.90 -0.20 -24.22
C LEU A 347 3.29 -0.37 -22.82
N GLY A 348 2.52 -1.44 -22.58
CA GLY A 348 1.84 -1.66 -21.30
C GLY A 348 0.66 -0.70 -21.10
N GLU A 349 0.02 -0.27 -22.19
CA GLU A 349 -1.23 0.50 -22.15
C GLU A 349 -2.42 -0.45 -22.25
N TYR A 350 -3.57 -0.03 -21.72
CA TYR A 350 -4.81 -0.78 -21.74
C TYR A 350 -5.98 0.12 -22.13
N ILE A 351 -6.90 -0.39 -22.94
CA ILE A 351 -8.13 0.33 -23.31
C ILE A 351 -9.34 -0.55 -23.03
N LEU A 352 -10.32 0.00 -22.31
CA LEU A 352 -11.60 -0.62 -22.02
C LEU A 352 -12.69 0.17 -22.74
N SER A 353 -13.56 -0.53 -23.46
CA SER A 353 -14.67 0.07 -24.21
C SER A 353 -15.90 -0.83 -24.15
N ASP A 354 -17.07 -0.23 -23.98
CA ASP A 354 -18.36 -0.91 -24.03
C ASP A 354 -18.99 -0.87 -25.43
N ASP A 355 -18.52 0.03 -26.30
CA ASP A 355 -18.84 0.02 -27.73
C ASP A 355 -18.38 -1.32 -28.36
N PRO A 356 -19.31 -2.15 -28.86
CA PRO A 356 -18.99 -3.45 -29.44
C PRO A 356 -18.17 -3.35 -30.74
N THR A 357 -18.21 -2.20 -31.42
CA THR A 357 -17.47 -1.94 -32.67
C THR A 357 -16.12 -1.29 -32.43
N TYR A 358 -15.78 -0.97 -31.18
CA TYR A 358 -14.53 -0.32 -30.84
C TYR A 358 -13.32 -1.16 -31.23
N ASN A 359 -12.48 -0.60 -32.10
CA ASN A 359 -11.21 -1.17 -32.49
C ASN A 359 -10.12 -0.08 -32.41
N PRO A 360 -9.23 -0.14 -31.40
CA PRO A 360 -8.19 0.87 -31.23
C PRO A 360 -7.11 0.83 -32.31
N ASN A 361 -7.07 -0.20 -33.16
CA ASN A 361 -6.15 -0.23 -34.31
C ASN A 361 -6.60 0.69 -35.46
N ILE A 362 -7.86 1.14 -35.48
CA ILE A 362 -8.33 2.09 -36.48
C ILE A 362 -7.84 3.49 -36.09
N GLY A 363 -6.90 4.05 -36.86
CA GLY A 363 -6.34 5.38 -36.63
C GLY A 363 -5.23 5.46 -35.57
N SER A 364 -4.77 4.31 -35.06
CA SER A 364 -3.60 4.20 -34.17
C SER A 364 -2.37 3.75 -34.95
N ASN A 365 -1.19 4.24 -34.55
CA ASN A 365 0.11 3.73 -35.01
C ASN A 365 0.67 2.60 -34.12
N LEU A 366 -0.03 2.26 -33.04
CA LEU A 366 0.30 1.16 -32.13
C LEU A 366 -0.46 -0.11 -32.51
N ASN A 367 0.18 -1.26 -32.25
CA ASN A 367 -0.44 -2.58 -32.41
C ASN A 367 -1.18 -2.99 -31.13
N TRP A 368 -2.50 -2.94 -31.17
CA TRP A 368 -3.37 -3.32 -30.06
C TRP A 368 -3.85 -4.77 -30.21
N GLN A 369 -3.61 -5.57 -29.18
CA GLN A 369 -4.10 -6.94 -29.06
C GLN A 369 -5.30 -6.97 -28.13
N LYS A 370 -6.37 -7.65 -28.55
CA LYS A 370 -7.55 -7.84 -27.72
C LYS A 370 -7.22 -8.83 -26.60
N MET A 371 -7.64 -8.50 -25.39
CA MET A 371 -7.49 -9.38 -24.23
C MET A 371 -8.74 -10.22 -24.04
N GLU A 372 -8.55 -11.44 -23.57
CA GLU A 372 -9.65 -12.36 -23.28
C GLU A 372 -10.04 -12.27 -21.81
N LEU A 373 -11.35 -12.19 -21.58
CA LEU A 373 -11.93 -12.29 -20.25
C LEU A 373 -11.71 -13.71 -19.74
N LYS A 374 -11.08 -13.86 -18.57
CA LYS A 374 -10.93 -15.16 -17.94
C LYS A 374 -12.28 -15.59 -17.38
N GLN A 375 -12.88 -16.63 -17.96
CA GLN A 375 -14.08 -17.25 -17.37
C GLN A 375 -13.69 -17.88 -16.04
N GLN A 376 -14.42 -17.53 -14.97
CA GLN A 376 -14.22 -18.07 -13.62
C GLN A 376 -14.57 -19.55 -13.54
#